data_AF-A0A925J7L0-F1
#
_entry.id   AF-A0A925J7L0-F1
#
_cell.length_a   1.000
_cell.length_b   1.000
_cell.length_c   1.000
_cell.angle_alpha   90.00
_cell.angle_beta   90.00
_cell.angle_gamma   90.00
#
_symmetry.space_group_name_H-M   'P 1'
#
loop_
_entity.id
_entity.type
_entity.pdbx_description
1 polymer ?
#
loop_
_entity_poly.entity_id
_entity_poly.type
_entity_poly.pdbx_seq_one_letter_code
_entity_poly.pdbx_strand_id
1 'polypeptide(L)'
;MNRKIGILAGLYCVIAVTLGVSVNGQPTVSDKRNVAAFNTISREEVEMLIADVARTNPEAIKRFAEDPKMKKVQLEDLKQLLAFASQAQKEGLTKVPTNHQELDNIRSEVAALNYDREVNKDKGPMPPLGYITENQVKEFWEPSNPEHEADFQKFMDAKVTVLKEGNPQMKDREISEEEKTQARDFFAKVEIYEKEYNDKVAAGRLPKAFQDKVDLQVKLQQAQFLARIYSEKVAEKAKVTDEDIAKYLAEHPEFNTAEKKAKANEILKRVKAGEDFAALANEFSEDPGNKNPPQGGIYKDVTKGKMVAPFEQAALALESGQVAPNVVETDFGYHIIKLEKKGLDSEQKEVYDVRHILIATTYKEPENHDGVDIPVKSYVRSKLETEKEKQVLDEIIASNNIKVPEDFTVPKVADAKVTKKPPLRKKRPVKKSR
;
A
#
# COMPACT_ATOMS: atom_id res chain seq x y z
N MET A 1 0.68 -2.54 -8.08
CA MET A 1 0.20 -2.93 -6.73
C MET A 1 -0.26 -1.86 -5.71
N ASN A 2 0.47 -0.77 -5.38
CA ASN A 2 0.20 0.09 -4.19
C ASN A 2 -1.25 0.59 -3.97
N ARG A 3 -2.04 0.83 -5.03
CA ARG A 3 -3.46 1.21 -4.89
C ARG A 3 -4.41 0.05 -4.55
N LYS A 4 -4.08 -1.21 -4.92
CA LYS A 4 -4.90 -2.39 -4.61
C LYS A 4 -4.70 -2.86 -3.16
N ILE A 5 -3.46 -2.81 -2.65
CA ILE A 5 -3.17 -3.05 -1.22
C ILE A 5 -3.89 -2.00 -0.34
N GLY A 6 -3.98 -0.75 -0.81
CA GLY A 6 -4.79 0.29 -0.17
C GLY A 6 -6.31 0.04 -0.14
N ILE A 7 -6.83 -0.91 -0.95
CA ILE A 7 -8.24 -1.31 -0.93
C ILE A 7 -8.49 -2.44 0.09
N LEU A 8 -7.54 -3.35 0.32
CA LEU A 8 -7.62 -4.29 1.46
C LEU A 8 -7.64 -3.55 2.81
N ALA A 9 -6.90 -2.45 2.94
CA ALA A 9 -7.01 -1.55 4.09
C ALA A 9 -8.41 -0.90 4.22
N GLY A 10 -9.10 -0.70 3.09
CA GLY A 10 -10.40 -0.03 3.02
C GLY A 10 -11.58 -0.78 3.62
N LEU A 11 -11.56 -2.13 3.66
CA LEU A 11 -12.65 -2.92 4.24
C LEU A 11 -12.42 -3.33 5.71
N TYR A 12 -11.18 -3.36 6.18
CA TYR A 12 -10.84 -3.56 7.59
C TYR A 12 -10.89 -2.27 8.43
N CYS A 13 -11.09 -1.11 7.80
CA CYS A 13 -11.18 0.22 8.41
C CYS A 13 -12.36 0.46 9.40
N VAL A 14 -13.05 -0.60 9.84
CA VAL A 14 -14.13 -0.52 10.86
C VAL A 14 -13.66 -0.92 12.27
N ILE A 15 -12.37 -1.21 12.43
CA ILE A 15 -11.67 -1.10 13.73
C ILE A 15 -10.60 0.02 13.61
N ALA A 16 -11.03 1.22 13.20
CA ALA A 16 -10.17 2.39 13.12
C ALA A 16 -10.94 3.69 13.47
N VAL A 17 -10.98 4.06 14.75
CA VAL A 17 -11.35 5.41 15.19
C VAL A 17 -10.41 5.85 16.31
N THR A 18 -9.46 6.73 15.98
CA THR A 18 -8.58 7.54 16.87
C THR A 18 -7.65 6.77 17.84
N LEU A 19 -6.33 6.95 17.89
CA LEU A 19 -5.40 7.95 17.33
C LEU A 19 -4.27 7.28 16.49
N GLY A 20 -3.27 8.03 16.01
CA GLY A 20 -2.33 7.57 14.97
C GLY A 20 -0.97 7.02 15.42
N VAL A 21 -0.31 6.39 14.44
CA VAL A 21 1.14 6.02 14.31
C VAL A 21 1.72 4.92 15.23
N SER A 22 2.35 3.95 14.56
CA SER A 22 3.35 2.92 14.95
C SER A 22 3.64 2.62 16.43
N VAL A 23 3.57 1.35 16.83
CA VAL A 23 4.15 0.86 18.10
C VAL A 23 4.54 -0.64 18.04
N ASN A 24 5.52 -1.12 18.87
CA ASN A 24 5.64 -2.46 19.54
C ASN A 24 6.87 -3.42 19.60
N GLY A 25 6.80 -4.26 20.66
CA GLY A 25 7.69 -5.30 21.24
C GLY A 25 6.88 -6.43 21.96
N GLN A 26 7.33 -7.66 22.33
CA GLN A 26 8.67 -8.32 22.32
C GLN A 26 8.70 -9.88 22.47
N PRO A 27 9.91 -10.51 22.46
CA PRO A 27 10.16 -11.78 23.14
C PRO A 27 11.35 -11.77 24.13
N THR A 28 11.15 -12.33 25.34
CA THR A 28 11.44 -13.76 25.69
C THR A 28 10.57 -14.14 26.91
N VAL A 29 10.10 -15.37 27.14
CA VAL A 29 10.84 -16.59 27.57
C VAL A 29 10.31 -17.86 26.84
N SER A 30 11.03 -18.97 26.99
CA SER A 30 11.31 -19.97 25.95
C SER A 30 10.34 -21.15 25.76
N ASP A 31 10.48 -21.69 24.54
CA ASP A 31 10.37 -23.08 24.10
C ASP A 31 8.99 -23.66 23.65
N LYS A 32 9.00 -24.20 22.42
CA LYS A 32 7.99 -25.05 21.75
C LYS A 32 6.56 -24.53 21.51
N ARG A 33 6.36 -23.22 21.38
CA ARG A 33 5.15 -22.71 20.69
C ARG A 33 5.39 -22.67 19.17
N ASN A 34 4.81 -23.62 18.43
CA ASN A 34 4.87 -23.68 16.96
C ASN A 34 4.57 -22.30 16.36
N VAL A 35 5.42 -21.82 15.45
CA VAL A 35 5.06 -20.66 14.62
C VAL A 35 3.80 -21.04 13.86
N ALA A 36 2.75 -20.22 13.98
CA ALA A 36 1.45 -20.53 13.38
C ALA A 36 1.63 -20.83 11.90
N ALA A 37 1.04 -21.93 11.43
CA ALA A 37 1.06 -22.26 10.01
C ALA A 37 0.12 -21.28 9.28
N PHE A 38 0.69 -20.40 8.46
CA PHE A 38 -0.08 -19.38 7.74
C PHE A 38 -0.79 -19.94 6.51
N ASN A 39 -0.69 -21.23 6.20
CA ASN A 39 -1.32 -21.84 5.04
C ASN A 39 -2.77 -22.30 5.25
N THR A 40 -3.35 -22.13 6.45
CA THR A 40 -4.73 -22.57 6.71
C THR A 40 -5.46 -21.67 7.69
N ILE A 41 -6.76 -21.52 7.47
CA ILE A 41 -7.72 -21.00 8.46
C ILE A 41 -8.89 -21.99 8.57
N SER A 42 -9.36 -22.26 9.79
CA SER A 42 -10.47 -23.18 10.04
C SER A 42 -11.82 -22.51 9.77
N ARG A 43 -12.88 -23.31 9.69
CA ARG A 43 -14.24 -22.78 9.53
C ARG A 43 -14.68 -22.00 10.76
N GLU A 44 -14.34 -22.50 11.94
CA GLU A 44 -14.61 -21.88 13.24
C GLU A 44 -13.85 -20.56 13.38
N GLU A 45 -12.60 -20.50 12.92
CA GLU A 45 -11.83 -19.25 12.84
C GLU A 45 -12.55 -18.23 11.91
N VAL A 46 -13.00 -18.63 10.72
CA VAL A 46 -13.75 -17.75 9.80
C VAL A 46 -15.09 -17.28 10.40
N GLU A 47 -15.88 -18.19 10.99
CA GLU A 47 -17.14 -17.87 11.65
C GLU A 47 -16.94 -16.92 12.86
N MET A 48 -15.80 -17.04 13.56
CA MET A 48 -15.43 -16.12 14.65
C MET A 48 -15.12 -14.70 14.15
N LEU A 49 -14.43 -14.54 13.01
CA LEU A 49 -14.21 -13.22 12.40
C LEU A 49 -15.53 -12.57 12.01
N ILE A 50 -16.42 -13.33 11.38
CA ILE A 50 -17.75 -12.88 10.97
C ILE A 50 -18.57 -12.47 12.20
N ALA A 51 -18.49 -13.22 13.30
CA ALA A 51 -19.18 -12.90 14.55
C ALA A 51 -18.66 -11.60 15.20
N ASP A 52 -17.35 -11.33 15.16
CA ASP A 52 -16.81 -10.08 15.71
C ASP A 52 -17.19 -8.86 14.87
N VAL A 53 -17.19 -9.00 13.53
CA VAL A 53 -17.69 -7.96 12.62
C VAL A 53 -19.21 -7.79 12.76
N ALA A 54 -19.99 -8.83 13.01
CA ALA A 54 -21.43 -8.71 13.29
C ALA A 54 -21.73 -7.90 14.57
N ARG A 55 -20.78 -7.93 15.53
CA ARG A 55 -20.86 -7.20 16.80
C ARG A 55 -20.48 -5.72 16.65
N THR A 56 -19.45 -5.40 15.86
CA THR A 56 -18.94 -4.04 15.66
C THR A 56 -19.60 -3.30 14.49
N ASN A 57 -19.96 -4.02 13.43
CA ASN A 57 -20.57 -3.50 12.20
C ASN A 57 -21.62 -4.46 11.60
N PRO A 58 -22.83 -4.52 12.17
CA PRO A 58 -23.93 -5.35 11.65
C PRO A 58 -24.29 -5.08 10.19
N GLU A 59 -24.13 -3.84 9.71
CA GLU A 59 -24.42 -3.45 8.31
C GLU A 59 -23.46 -4.10 7.31
N ALA A 60 -22.17 -4.25 7.67
CA ALA A 60 -21.21 -4.95 6.81
C ALA A 60 -21.56 -6.43 6.65
N ILE A 61 -21.96 -7.10 7.75
CA ILE A 61 -22.38 -8.50 7.68
C ILE A 61 -23.66 -8.70 6.87
N LYS A 62 -24.62 -7.76 6.94
CA LYS A 62 -25.80 -7.79 6.08
C LYS A 62 -25.43 -7.74 4.59
N ARG A 63 -24.60 -6.76 4.19
CA ARG A 63 -24.11 -6.64 2.80
C ARG A 63 -23.30 -7.85 2.35
N PHE A 64 -22.43 -8.37 3.21
CA PHE A 64 -21.61 -9.56 2.94
C PHE A 64 -22.46 -10.84 2.77
N ALA A 65 -23.60 -10.95 3.48
CA ALA A 65 -24.55 -12.04 3.31
C ALA A 65 -25.38 -11.92 2.02
N GLU A 66 -25.67 -10.69 1.58
CA GLU A 66 -26.53 -10.38 0.43
C GLU A 66 -25.78 -10.31 -0.91
N ASP A 67 -24.46 -10.10 -0.90
CA ASP A 67 -23.62 -9.96 -2.10
C ASP A 67 -22.62 -11.14 -2.28
N PRO A 68 -22.91 -12.11 -3.17
CA PRO A 68 -22.00 -13.21 -3.47
C PRO A 68 -20.65 -12.78 -4.07
N LYS A 69 -20.59 -11.63 -4.76
CA LYS A 69 -19.34 -11.09 -5.31
C LYS A 69 -18.47 -10.55 -4.19
N MET A 70 -19.06 -9.85 -3.21
CA MET A 70 -18.35 -9.41 -1.99
C MET A 70 -17.83 -10.61 -1.19
N LYS A 71 -18.66 -11.65 -0.99
CA LYS A 71 -18.22 -12.90 -0.33
C LYS A 71 -17.00 -13.51 -1.04
N LYS A 72 -17.04 -13.62 -2.37
CA LYS A 72 -15.94 -14.15 -3.17
C LYS A 72 -14.66 -13.32 -3.02
N VAL A 73 -14.75 -11.98 -3.18
CA VAL A 73 -13.60 -11.08 -3.08
C VAL A 73 -12.90 -11.23 -1.72
N GLN A 74 -13.65 -11.23 -0.61
CA GLN A 74 -13.06 -11.38 0.73
C GLN A 74 -12.40 -12.74 0.96
N LEU A 75 -12.86 -13.81 0.33
CA LEU A 75 -12.21 -15.11 0.40
C LEU A 75 -10.93 -15.16 -0.43
N GLU A 76 -10.88 -14.49 -1.59
CA GLU A 76 -9.65 -14.35 -2.36
C GLU A 76 -8.63 -13.43 -1.66
N ASP A 77 -9.08 -12.33 -1.03
CA ASP A 77 -8.23 -11.47 -0.19
C ASP A 77 -7.59 -12.26 0.97
N LEU A 78 -8.38 -13.13 1.63
CA LEU A 78 -7.90 -14.00 2.72
C LEU A 78 -6.97 -15.11 2.21
N LYS A 79 -7.28 -15.73 1.06
CA LYS A 79 -6.37 -16.68 0.39
C LYS A 79 -5.04 -16.01 0.06
N GLN A 80 -5.05 -14.78 -0.48
CA GLN A 80 -3.84 -14.02 -0.82
C GLN A 80 -3.02 -13.65 0.42
N LEU A 81 -3.67 -13.19 1.49
CA LEU A 81 -3.03 -12.89 2.77
C LEU A 81 -2.25 -14.11 3.31
N LEU A 82 -2.93 -15.26 3.38
CA LEU A 82 -2.37 -16.52 3.85
C LEU A 82 -1.29 -17.06 2.89
N ALA A 83 -1.48 -16.92 1.57
CA ALA A 83 -0.50 -17.28 0.55
C ALA A 83 0.83 -16.55 0.74
N PHE A 84 0.79 -15.21 0.83
CA PHE A 84 2.00 -14.40 0.98
C PHE A 84 2.65 -14.62 2.35
N ALA A 85 1.88 -14.75 3.43
CA ALA A 85 2.41 -15.04 4.77
C ALA A 85 3.06 -16.43 4.86
N SER A 86 2.44 -17.45 4.28
CA SER A 86 3.01 -18.81 4.20
C SER A 86 4.30 -18.83 3.38
N GLN A 87 4.33 -18.14 2.24
CA GLN A 87 5.53 -18.07 1.41
C GLN A 87 6.66 -17.27 2.08
N ALA A 88 6.33 -16.21 2.83
CA ALA A 88 7.29 -15.49 3.65
C ALA A 88 7.91 -16.40 4.73
N GLN A 89 7.08 -17.19 5.43
CA GLN A 89 7.53 -18.19 6.40
C GLN A 89 8.42 -19.26 5.75
N LYS A 90 8.02 -19.77 4.58
CA LYS A 90 8.74 -20.78 3.79
C LYS A 90 10.10 -20.29 3.27
N GLU A 91 10.20 -19.01 2.87
CA GLU A 91 11.45 -18.34 2.51
C GLU A 91 12.28 -17.88 3.73
N GLY A 92 11.82 -18.17 4.96
CA GLY A 92 12.56 -17.89 6.19
C GLY A 92 12.51 -16.43 6.66
N LEU A 93 11.60 -15.59 6.14
CA LEU A 93 11.48 -14.18 6.57
C LEU A 93 11.12 -14.08 8.06
N THR A 94 10.45 -15.08 8.63
CA THR A 94 10.15 -15.18 10.08
C THR A 94 11.39 -15.45 10.95
N LYS A 95 12.55 -15.76 10.35
CA LYS A 95 13.83 -16.02 11.05
C LYS A 95 14.80 -14.85 10.97
N VAL A 96 14.51 -13.83 10.17
CA VAL A 96 15.27 -12.57 10.16
C VAL A 96 15.07 -11.90 11.53
N PRO A 97 16.12 -11.53 12.28
CA PRO A 97 15.98 -11.11 13.68
C PRO A 97 14.95 -9.99 13.92
N THR A 98 14.97 -8.94 13.09
CA THR A 98 14.00 -7.83 13.15
C THR A 98 12.57 -8.25 12.86
N ASN A 99 12.35 -9.16 11.89
CA ASN A 99 11.02 -9.70 11.60
C ASN A 99 10.55 -10.69 12.69
N HIS A 100 11.46 -11.47 13.27
CA HIS A 100 11.15 -12.40 14.36
C HIS A 100 10.69 -11.63 15.59
N GLN A 101 11.46 -10.61 15.97
CA GLN A 101 11.07 -9.62 16.98
C GLN A 101 9.68 -9.09 16.61
N GLU A 102 9.48 -8.50 15.43
CA GLU A 102 8.19 -7.93 14.99
C GLU A 102 6.98 -8.89 15.06
N LEU A 103 7.19 -10.18 14.85
CA LEU A 103 6.12 -11.17 15.00
C LEU A 103 5.74 -11.41 16.46
N ASP A 104 6.71 -11.47 17.37
CA ASP A 104 6.44 -11.58 18.79
C ASP A 104 5.89 -10.26 19.35
N ASN A 105 6.34 -9.12 18.83
CA ASN A 105 5.79 -7.80 19.11
C ASN A 105 4.27 -7.75 18.90
N ILE A 106 3.84 -8.18 17.71
CA ILE A 106 2.42 -8.29 17.34
C ILE A 106 1.66 -9.25 18.26
N ARG A 107 2.31 -10.29 18.81
CA ARG A 107 1.67 -11.20 19.77
C ARG A 107 1.41 -10.48 21.09
N SER A 108 2.42 -9.84 21.67
CA SER A 108 2.34 -9.12 22.94
C SER A 108 1.24 -8.06 22.91
N GLU A 109 1.21 -7.25 21.84
CA GLU A 109 0.16 -6.27 21.56
C GLU A 109 -1.25 -6.84 21.62
N VAL A 110 -1.51 -7.85 20.78
CA VAL A 110 -2.85 -8.36 20.55
C VAL A 110 -3.36 -9.09 21.79
N ALA A 111 -2.47 -9.77 22.52
CA ALA A 111 -2.78 -10.34 23.82
C ALA A 111 -3.14 -9.25 24.84
N ALA A 112 -2.26 -8.26 25.07
CA ALA A 112 -2.47 -7.19 26.03
C ALA A 112 -3.73 -6.36 25.75
N LEU A 113 -3.96 -5.95 24.49
CA LEU A 113 -5.11 -5.12 24.08
C LEU A 113 -6.46 -5.87 24.15
N ASN A 114 -6.48 -7.17 23.88
CA ASN A 114 -7.71 -7.96 24.10
C ASN A 114 -7.94 -8.25 25.57
N TYR A 115 -6.87 -8.50 26.33
CA TYR A 115 -6.94 -8.77 27.75
C TYR A 115 -7.43 -7.53 28.53
N ASP A 116 -6.85 -6.35 28.30
CA ASP A 116 -7.32 -5.04 28.79
C ASP A 116 -8.83 -4.88 28.57
N ARG A 117 -9.26 -5.05 27.31
CA ARG A 117 -10.67 -4.94 26.92
C ARG A 117 -11.57 -5.93 27.66
N GLU A 118 -11.11 -7.15 27.92
CA GLU A 118 -11.90 -8.18 28.59
C GLU A 118 -11.99 -7.97 30.11
N VAL A 119 -10.88 -7.60 30.77
CA VAL A 119 -10.87 -7.38 32.23
C VAL A 119 -11.44 -6.03 32.66
N ASN A 120 -11.53 -5.07 31.71
CA ASN A 120 -12.04 -3.73 31.97
C ASN A 120 -13.37 -3.41 31.26
N LYS A 121 -14.01 -4.37 30.57
CA LYS A 121 -15.27 -4.20 29.81
C LYS A 121 -16.41 -3.51 30.59
N ASP A 122 -16.48 -3.73 31.91
CA ASP A 122 -17.52 -3.19 32.78
C ASP A 122 -17.13 -1.86 33.47
N LYS A 123 -15.89 -1.37 33.27
CA LYS A 123 -15.33 -0.19 33.97
C LYS A 123 -15.56 1.14 33.25
N GLY A 124 -16.26 1.16 32.12
CA GLY A 124 -16.54 2.35 31.32
C GLY A 124 -15.53 2.60 30.18
N PRO A 125 -15.62 3.76 29.49
CA PRO A 125 -14.72 4.08 28.38
C PRO A 125 -13.40 4.66 28.87
N MET A 126 -12.29 4.00 28.55
CA MET A 126 -10.92 4.52 28.66
C MET A 126 -10.18 4.34 27.33
N PRO A 127 -9.09 5.10 27.09
CA PRO A 127 -8.12 4.75 26.06
C PRO A 127 -7.56 3.33 26.27
N PRO A 128 -7.14 2.62 25.21
CA PRO A 128 -6.50 1.31 25.34
C PRO A 128 -5.33 1.35 26.34
N LEU A 129 -5.22 0.32 27.16
CA LEU A 129 -4.24 0.19 28.25
C LEU A 129 -4.36 1.25 29.36
N GLY A 130 -5.35 2.14 29.31
CA GLY A 130 -5.48 3.29 30.20
C GLY A 130 -5.84 2.96 31.66
N TYR A 131 -6.20 1.71 31.96
CA TYR A 131 -6.41 1.25 33.33
C TYR A 131 -5.11 0.84 34.05
N ILE A 132 -3.98 0.76 33.36
CA ILE A 132 -2.66 0.67 34.00
C ILE A 132 -2.27 2.03 34.56
N THR A 133 -1.99 2.06 35.86
CA THR A 133 -1.60 3.28 36.58
C THR A 133 -0.14 3.65 36.36
N GLU A 134 0.19 4.94 36.52
CA GLU A 134 1.59 5.39 36.50
C GLU A 134 2.49 4.65 37.51
N ASN A 135 1.93 4.23 38.65
CA ASN A 135 2.70 3.51 39.67
C ASN A 135 3.09 2.10 39.19
N GLN A 136 2.21 1.40 38.48
CA GLN A 136 2.53 0.11 37.86
C GLN A 136 3.58 0.26 36.75
N VAL A 137 3.52 1.35 35.96
CA VAL A 137 4.57 1.66 34.97
C VAL A 137 5.91 1.97 35.66
N LYS A 138 5.92 2.73 36.77
CA LYS A 138 7.13 2.99 37.55
C LYS A 138 7.72 1.71 38.14
N GLU A 139 6.88 0.85 38.72
CA GLU A 139 7.27 -0.45 39.29
C GLU A 139 7.85 -1.40 38.22
N PHE A 140 7.28 -1.40 37.01
CA PHE A 140 7.84 -2.14 35.88
C PHE A 140 9.28 -1.69 35.57
N TRP A 141 9.57 -0.39 35.62
CA TRP A 141 10.89 0.19 35.35
C TRP A 141 11.87 0.21 36.54
N GLU A 142 11.55 -0.43 37.66
CA GLU A 142 12.47 -0.50 38.80
C GLU A 142 13.81 -1.17 38.43
N PRO A 143 14.97 -0.65 38.89
CA PRO A 143 16.30 -1.18 38.52
C PRO A 143 16.57 -2.64 38.90
N SER A 144 15.71 -3.25 39.73
CA SER A 144 15.71 -4.69 40.00
C SER A 144 15.36 -5.56 38.78
N ASN A 145 14.79 -4.96 37.73
CA ASN A 145 14.33 -5.63 36.52
C ASN A 145 15.16 -5.20 35.28
N PRO A 146 16.49 -5.41 35.26
CA PRO A 146 17.36 -4.87 34.19
C PRO A 146 17.05 -5.44 32.80
N GLU A 147 16.35 -6.58 32.72
CA GLU A 147 15.93 -7.21 31.47
C GLU A 147 14.97 -6.30 30.68
N HIS A 148 14.08 -5.56 31.36
CA HIS A 148 13.09 -4.70 30.69
C HIS A 148 13.71 -3.57 29.84
N GLU A 149 14.89 -3.07 30.20
CA GLU A 149 15.60 -2.04 29.41
C GLU A 149 16.26 -2.65 28.16
N ALA A 150 16.98 -3.75 28.36
CA ALA A 150 17.61 -4.50 27.27
C ALA A 150 16.55 -5.05 26.31
N ASP A 151 15.37 -5.37 26.83
CA ASP A 151 14.20 -5.63 26.02
C ASP A 151 13.76 -4.39 25.28
N PHE A 152 13.38 -3.29 25.94
CA PHE A 152 12.84 -2.09 25.25
C PHE A 152 13.70 -1.57 24.10
N GLN A 153 15.01 -1.76 24.16
CA GLN A 153 15.88 -1.47 23.02
C GLN A 153 15.54 -2.34 21.79
N LYS A 154 15.34 -3.66 21.94
CA LYS A 154 14.92 -4.57 20.84
C LYS A 154 13.54 -4.18 20.27
N PHE A 155 12.58 -3.77 21.12
CA PHE A 155 11.29 -3.19 20.69
C PHE A 155 11.54 -2.03 19.74
N MET A 156 12.34 -1.06 20.18
CA MET A 156 12.56 0.18 19.45
C MET A 156 13.32 -0.07 18.14
N ASP A 157 14.36 -0.90 18.18
CA ASP A 157 15.16 -1.25 17.00
C ASP A 157 14.32 -1.94 15.93
N ALA A 158 13.46 -2.88 16.32
CA ALA A 158 12.55 -3.56 15.40
C ALA A 158 11.54 -2.58 14.78
N LYS A 159 10.85 -1.75 15.58
CA LYS A 159 9.87 -0.80 15.02
C LYS A 159 10.52 0.25 14.15
N VAL A 160 11.65 0.80 14.55
CA VAL A 160 12.34 1.82 13.76
C VAL A 160 12.83 1.22 12.44
N THR A 161 13.36 0.00 12.43
CA THR A 161 13.75 -0.69 11.19
C THR A 161 12.53 -0.94 10.29
N VAL A 162 11.49 -1.58 10.81
CA VAL A 162 10.25 -1.90 10.06
C VAL A 162 9.58 -0.63 9.49
N LEU A 163 9.60 0.47 10.24
CA LEU A 163 9.05 1.77 9.85
C LEU A 163 9.88 2.47 8.77
N LYS A 164 11.21 2.35 8.82
CA LYS A 164 12.14 2.94 7.84
C LYS A 164 12.20 2.16 6.54
N GLU A 165 12.16 0.84 6.60
CA GLU A 165 12.07 -0.03 5.42
C GLU A 165 10.72 0.15 4.70
N GLY A 166 9.62 0.14 5.46
CA GLY A 166 8.27 0.25 4.90
C GLY A 166 7.82 1.65 4.46
N ASN A 167 8.60 2.70 4.73
CA ASN A 167 8.24 4.07 4.33
C ASN A 167 9.47 4.93 3.95
N PRO A 168 9.68 5.22 2.65
CA PRO A 168 10.78 6.06 2.18
C PRO A 168 10.85 7.45 2.81
N GLN A 169 9.72 8.01 3.28
CA GLN A 169 9.68 9.32 3.96
C GLN A 169 10.26 9.27 5.38
N MET A 170 10.39 8.08 5.98
CA MET A 170 10.86 7.88 7.35
C MET A 170 12.33 7.48 7.43
N LYS A 171 12.94 7.08 6.31
CA LYS A 171 14.31 6.55 6.22
C LYS A 171 15.32 7.38 7.00
N ASP A 172 15.32 8.69 6.76
CA ASP A 172 16.27 9.63 7.35
C ASP A 172 15.66 10.42 8.54
N ARG A 173 14.42 10.09 8.95
CA ARG A 173 13.78 10.73 10.11
C ARG A 173 14.33 10.15 11.40
N GLU A 174 14.64 11.02 12.35
CA GLU A 174 14.92 10.65 13.74
C GLU A 174 13.60 10.48 14.52
N ILE A 175 13.64 9.69 15.60
CA ILE A 175 12.52 9.52 16.52
C ILE A 175 12.71 10.52 17.67
N SER A 176 11.70 11.36 17.95
CA SER A 176 11.81 12.38 19.00
C SER A 176 11.80 11.79 20.41
N GLU A 177 12.26 12.56 21.40
CA GLU A 177 12.23 12.11 22.80
C GLU A 177 10.80 11.93 23.33
N GLU A 178 9.83 12.72 22.84
CA GLU A 178 8.41 12.50 23.15
C GLU A 178 7.90 11.18 22.56
N GLU A 179 8.27 10.86 21.31
CA GLU A 179 7.91 9.59 20.67
C GLU A 179 8.53 8.39 21.40
N LYS A 180 9.81 8.48 21.82
CA LYS A 180 10.46 7.46 22.65
C LYS A 180 9.79 7.31 24.02
N THR A 181 9.41 8.42 24.64
CA THR A 181 8.72 8.40 25.95
C THR A 181 7.34 7.75 25.84
N GLN A 182 6.58 8.06 24.79
CA GLN A 182 5.29 7.41 24.52
C GLN A 182 5.44 5.92 24.20
N ALA A 183 6.44 5.55 23.39
CA ALA A 183 6.74 4.15 23.10
C ALA A 183 7.13 3.37 24.37
N ARG A 184 7.88 3.99 25.29
CA ARG A 184 8.29 3.41 26.57
C ARG A 184 7.12 3.18 27.54
N ASP A 185 6.23 4.16 27.66
CA ASP A 185 4.99 4.02 28.45
C ASP A 185 4.07 2.94 27.86
N PHE A 186 3.91 2.92 26.53
CA PHE A 186 3.12 1.90 25.85
C PHE A 186 3.70 0.49 26.04
N PHE A 187 5.02 0.34 25.87
CA PHE A 187 5.71 -0.94 26.02
C PHE A 187 5.46 -1.55 27.40
N ALA A 188 5.75 -0.80 28.47
CA ALA A 188 5.53 -1.27 29.83
C ALA A 188 4.08 -1.71 30.06
N LYS A 189 3.11 -0.95 29.53
CA LYS A 189 1.68 -1.29 29.64
C LYS A 189 1.30 -2.56 28.88
N VAL A 190 1.91 -2.82 27.73
CA VAL A 190 1.73 -4.10 27.00
C VAL A 190 2.32 -5.24 27.80
N GLU A 191 3.57 -5.15 28.24
CA GLU A 191 4.23 -6.23 28.98
C GLU A 191 3.50 -6.59 30.28
N ILE A 192 3.04 -5.59 31.04
CA ILE A 192 2.24 -5.81 32.26
C ILE A 192 0.97 -6.64 31.95
N TYR A 193 0.22 -6.26 30.91
CA TYR A 193 -1.02 -6.96 30.55
C TYR A 193 -0.80 -8.26 29.77
N GLU A 194 0.27 -8.41 28.99
CA GLU A 194 0.63 -9.68 28.38
C GLU A 194 1.05 -10.69 29.46
N LYS A 195 1.84 -10.26 30.44
CA LYS A 195 2.21 -11.09 31.60
C LYS A 195 0.97 -11.53 32.37
N GLU A 196 0.06 -10.62 32.71
CA GLU A 196 -1.21 -10.98 33.38
C GLU A 196 -2.08 -11.94 32.54
N TYR A 197 -2.13 -11.74 31.22
CA TYR A 197 -2.82 -12.64 30.29
C TYR A 197 -2.20 -14.04 30.34
N ASN A 198 -0.89 -14.14 30.15
CA ASN A 198 -0.13 -15.39 30.16
C ASN A 198 -0.26 -16.13 31.51
N ASP A 199 -0.14 -15.42 32.64
CA ASP A 199 -0.33 -15.96 33.99
C ASP A 199 -1.75 -16.53 34.17
N LYS A 200 -2.78 -15.85 33.65
CA LYS A 200 -4.17 -16.33 33.72
C LYS A 200 -4.47 -17.46 32.74
N VAL A 201 -3.83 -17.52 31.58
CA VAL A 201 -3.90 -18.69 30.66
C VAL A 201 -3.29 -19.90 31.35
N ALA A 202 -2.08 -19.78 31.91
CA ALA A 202 -1.38 -20.85 32.62
C ALA A 202 -2.17 -21.35 33.84
N ALA A 203 -2.84 -20.45 34.57
CA ALA A 203 -3.71 -20.79 35.69
C ALA A 203 -5.11 -21.32 35.30
N GLY A 204 -5.42 -21.46 34.01
CA GLY A 204 -6.74 -21.91 33.53
C GLY A 204 -7.90 -20.94 33.81
N ARG A 205 -7.59 -19.65 34.03
CA ARG A 205 -8.55 -18.60 34.46
C ARG A 205 -9.15 -17.79 33.32
N LEU A 206 -8.77 -18.06 32.07
CA LEU A 206 -9.34 -17.43 30.87
C LEU A 206 -10.10 -18.48 30.02
N PRO A 207 -11.35 -18.21 29.58
CA PRO A 207 -12.10 -19.14 28.74
C PRO A 207 -11.36 -19.49 27.45
N LYS A 208 -11.39 -20.76 27.03
CA LYS A 208 -10.67 -21.21 25.83
C LYS A 208 -11.08 -20.43 24.57
N ALA A 209 -12.38 -20.19 24.37
CA ALA A 209 -12.89 -19.37 23.26
C ALA A 209 -12.37 -17.92 23.25
N PHE A 210 -11.95 -17.36 24.39
CA PHE A 210 -11.28 -16.05 24.44
C PHE A 210 -9.83 -16.16 23.99
N GLN A 211 -9.10 -17.19 24.44
CA GLN A 211 -7.73 -17.48 24.00
C GLN A 211 -7.69 -17.73 22.49
N ASP A 212 -8.60 -18.57 21.97
CA ASP A 212 -8.70 -18.87 20.53
C ASP A 212 -8.92 -17.62 19.68
N LYS A 213 -9.68 -16.65 20.21
CA LYS A 213 -9.87 -15.34 19.58
C LYS A 213 -8.59 -14.50 19.57
N VAL A 214 -7.84 -14.48 20.68
CA VAL A 214 -6.55 -13.79 20.75
C VAL A 214 -5.58 -14.43 19.76
N ASP A 215 -5.43 -15.77 19.80
CA ASP A 215 -4.55 -16.53 18.91
C ASP A 215 -4.87 -16.29 17.41
N LEU A 216 -6.15 -16.25 17.05
CA LEU A 216 -6.60 -15.91 15.68
C LEU A 216 -6.24 -14.47 15.29
N GLN A 217 -6.43 -13.51 16.19
CA GLN A 217 -6.05 -12.12 15.91
C GLN A 217 -4.53 -11.96 15.78
N VAL A 218 -3.74 -12.65 16.62
CA VAL A 218 -2.27 -12.70 16.51
C VAL A 218 -1.87 -13.28 15.15
N LYS A 219 -2.42 -14.44 14.79
CA LYS A 219 -2.17 -15.12 13.50
C LYS A 219 -2.46 -14.21 12.30
N LEU A 220 -3.56 -13.46 12.32
CA LEU A 220 -3.92 -12.56 11.22
C LEU A 220 -3.06 -11.29 11.17
N GLN A 221 -2.72 -10.68 12.31
CA GLN A 221 -1.81 -9.52 12.33
C GLN A 221 -0.39 -9.91 11.89
N GLN A 222 0.11 -11.06 12.36
CA GLN A 222 1.38 -11.64 11.91
C GLN A 222 1.36 -11.95 10.40
N ALA A 223 0.26 -12.52 9.89
CA ALA A 223 0.08 -12.75 8.46
C ALA A 223 0.08 -11.44 7.66
N GLN A 224 -0.55 -10.37 8.17
CA GLN A 224 -0.57 -9.06 7.51
C GLN A 224 0.82 -8.43 7.42
N PHE A 225 1.60 -8.50 8.51
CA PHE A 225 3.00 -8.07 8.50
C PHE A 225 3.83 -8.86 7.47
N LEU A 226 3.75 -10.19 7.49
CA LEU A 226 4.48 -11.06 6.57
C LEU A 226 4.05 -10.87 5.10
N ALA A 227 2.75 -10.71 4.84
CA ALA A 227 2.23 -10.49 3.51
C ALA A 227 2.66 -9.12 2.95
N ARG A 228 2.76 -8.08 3.80
CA ARG A 228 3.27 -6.76 3.40
C ARG A 228 4.72 -6.85 2.93
N ILE A 229 5.63 -7.39 3.75
CA ILE A 229 7.05 -7.53 3.39
C ILE A 229 7.26 -8.48 2.20
N TYR A 230 6.39 -9.48 2.02
CA TYR A 230 6.45 -10.36 0.86
C TYR A 230 5.91 -9.72 -0.43
N SER A 231 4.94 -8.80 -0.32
CA SER A 231 4.33 -8.15 -1.50
C SER A 231 5.34 -7.36 -2.34
N GLU A 232 6.40 -6.82 -1.72
CA GLU A 232 7.49 -6.15 -2.42
C GLU A 232 8.29 -7.14 -3.30
N LYS A 233 8.55 -8.36 -2.81
CA LYS A 233 9.15 -9.43 -3.62
C LYS A 233 8.23 -9.88 -4.76
N VAL A 234 6.92 -9.88 -4.56
CA VAL A 234 5.94 -10.21 -5.62
C VAL A 234 5.92 -9.11 -6.68
N ALA A 235 5.94 -7.84 -6.28
CA ALA A 235 6.09 -6.71 -7.21
C ALA A 235 7.34 -6.85 -8.08
N GLU A 236 8.49 -7.19 -7.47
CA GLU A 236 9.74 -7.39 -8.20
C GLU A 236 9.66 -8.52 -9.22
N LYS A 237 9.08 -9.67 -8.83
CA LYS A 237 8.85 -10.83 -9.73
C LYS A 237 7.85 -10.53 -10.84
N ALA A 238 6.87 -9.65 -10.59
CA ALA A 238 5.83 -9.30 -11.54
C ALA A 238 6.22 -8.19 -12.53
N LYS A 239 7.41 -7.59 -12.39
CA LYS A 239 7.90 -6.57 -13.34
C LYS A 239 7.88 -7.09 -14.77
N VAL A 240 7.55 -6.17 -15.68
CA VAL A 240 7.44 -6.43 -17.12
C VAL A 240 8.54 -5.65 -17.83
N THR A 241 9.27 -6.32 -18.71
CA THR A 241 10.34 -5.70 -19.49
C THR A 241 9.78 -4.98 -20.72
N ASP A 242 10.54 -4.07 -21.31
CA ASP A 242 10.15 -3.47 -22.59
C ASP A 242 10.15 -4.50 -23.73
N GLU A 243 10.86 -5.63 -23.57
CA GLU A 243 10.83 -6.79 -24.48
C GLU A 243 9.50 -7.55 -24.39
N ASP A 244 8.98 -7.79 -23.17
CA ASP A 244 7.65 -8.36 -22.94
C ASP A 244 6.56 -7.49 -23.60
N ILE A 245 6.66 -6.17 -23.43
CA ILE A 245 5.74 -5.19 -24.02
C ILE A 245 5.84 -5.22 -25.55
N ALA A 246 7.05 -5.20 -26.11
CA ALA A 246 7.26 -5.24 -27.55
C ALA A 246 6.71 -6.52 -28.18
N LYS A 247 6.88 -7.67 -27.52
CA LYS A 247 6.29 -8.95 -27.94
C LYS A 247 4.77 -8.87 -27.94
N TYR A 248 4.17 -8.43 -26.83
CA TYR A 248 2.71 -8.30 -26.73
C TYR A 248 2.15 -7.36 -27.80
N LEU A 249 2.78 -6.20 -28.03
CA LEU A 249 2.38 -5.25 -29.08
C LEU A 249 2.49 -5.82 -30.51
N ALA A 250 3.40 -6.78 -30.76
CA ALA A 250 3.50 -7.46 -32.05
C ALA A 250 2.40 -8.52 -32.25
N GLU A 251 1.90 -9.12 -31.17
CA GLU A 251 0.82 -10.12 -31.16
C GLU A 251 -0.58 -9.47 -31.15
N HIS A 252 -0.68 -8.19 -30.78
CA HIS A 252 -1.93 -7.46 -30.59
C HIS A 252 -2.08 -6.23 -31.55
N PRO A 253 -2.61 -6.42 -32.77
CA PRO A 253 -2.70 -5.38 -33.79
C PRO A 253 -3.62 -4.20 -33.43
N GLU A 254 -4.51 -4.35 -32.45
CA GLU A 254 -5.35 -3.26 -31.92
C GLU A 254 -4.54 -2.13 -31.24
N PHE A 255 -3.28 -2.40 -30.87
CA PHE A 255 -2.35 -1.41 -30.32
C PHE A 255 -1.34 -0.88 -31.36
N ASN A 256 -1.51 -1.21 -32.65
CA ASN A 256 -0.57 -0.83 -33.70
C ASN A 256 -0.46 0.69 -33.86
N THR A 257 0.74 1.23 -33.64
CA THR A 257 1.04 2.67 -33.71
C THR A 257 1.69 3.11 -35.03
N ALA A 258 1.78 2.23 -36.04
CA ALA A 258 2.52 2.49 -37.28
C ALA A 258 2.03 3.73 -38.05
N GLU A 259 0.72 3.97 -38.11
CA GLU A 259 0.15 5.18 -38.75
C GLU A 259 0.57 6.45 -38.01
N LYS A 260 0.54 6.42 -36.67
CA LYS A 260 1.01 7.53 -35.82
C LYS A 260 2.51 7.77 -36.01
N LYS A 261 3.32 6.71 -36.19
CA LYS A 261 4.74 6.79 -36.52
C LYS A 261 4.97 7.39 -37.91
N ALA A 262 4.15 7.02 -38.90
CA ALA A 262 4.21 7.59 -40.25
C ALA A 262 3.89 9.09 -40.23
N LYS A 263 2.79 9.50 -39.59
CA LYS A 263 2.40 10.91 -39.39
C LYS A 263 3.50 11.73 -38.70
N ALA A 264 4.10 11.20 -37.63
CA ALA A 264 5.21 11.87 -36.95
C ALA A 264 6.44 12.06 -37.86
N ASN A 265 6.77 11.06 -38.69
CA ASN A 265 7.87 11.17 -39.66
C ASN A 265 7.56 12.14 -40.81
N GLU A 266 6.30 12.27 -41.22
CA GLU A 266 5.86 13.28 -42.19
C GLU A 266 6.03 14.69 -41.63
N ILE A 267 5.56 14.94 -40.40
CA ILE A 267 5.73 16.24 -39.73
C ILE A 267 7.22 16.56 -39.51
N LEU A 268 8.06 15.57 -39.17
CA LEU A 268 9.51 15.77 -39.08
C LEU A 268 10.12 16.20 -40.42
N LYS A 269 9.65 15.66 -41.56
CA LYS A 269 10.09 16.11 -42.90
C LYS A 269 9.69 17.56 -43.17
N ARG A 270 8.45 17.95 -42.82
CA ARG A 270 7.93 19.32 -42.94
C ARG A 270 8.77 20.32 -42.12
N VAL A 271 9.04 20.00 -40.85
CA VAL A 271 9.95 20.79 -39.99
C VAL A 271 11.34 20.91 -40.62
N LYS A 272 11.92 19.82 -41.14
CA LYS A 272 13.25 19.84 -41.79
C LYS A 272 13.27 20.58 -43.13
N ALA A 273 12.11 20.74 -43.79
CA ALA A 273 11.97 21.55 -44.99
C ALA A 273 11.87 23.06 -44.69
N GLY A 274 11.85 23.46 -43.42
CA GLY A 274 11.83 24.86 -42.99
C GLY A 274 10.43 25.42 -42.68
N GLU A 275 9.40 24.59 -42.60
CA GLU A 275 8.08 25.02 -42.11
C GLU A 275 8.16 25.43 -40.62
N ASP A 276 7.35 26.42 -40.22
CA ASP A 276 7.39 26.95 -38.86
C ASP A 276 6.98 25.90 -37.81
N PHE A 277 7.91 25.62 -36.89
CA PHE A 277 7.73 24.60 -35.86
C PHE A 277 6.54 24.93 -34.94
N ALA A 278 6.35 26.21 -34.60
CA ALA A 278 5.28 26.61 -33.69
C ALA A 278 3.89 26.45 -34.30
N ALA A 279 3.73 26.78 -35.59
CA ALA A 279 2.52 26.51 -36.36
C ALA A 279 2.23 25.00 -36.44
N LEU A 280 3.22 24.19 -36.83
CA LEU A 280 3.07 22.72 -36.89
C LEU A 280 2.74 22.11 -35.53
N ALA A 281 3.33 22.62 -34.44
CA ALA A 281 3.00 22.17 -33.09
C ALA A 281 1.55 22.52 -32.71
N ASN A 282 1.07 23.71 -33.06
CA ASN A 282 -0.30 24.14 -32.81
C ASN A 282 -1.34 23.38 -33.66
N GLU A 283 -0.97 22.95 -34.86
CA GLU A 283 -1.82 22.17 -35.76
C GLU A 283 -1.86 20.68 -35.39
N PHE A 284 -0.71 20.07 -35.06
CA PHE A 284 -0.58 18.61 -34.95
C PHE A 284 -0.27 18.05 -33.57
N SER A 285 0.18 18.86 -32.59
CA SER A 285 0.57 18.33 -31.29
C SER A 285 -0.65 17.91 -30.46
N GLU A 286 -0.69 16.64 -30.08
CA GLU A 286 -1.72 16.05 -29.25
C GLU A 286 -1.40 16.22 -27.74
N ASP A 287 -0.27 16.85 -27.40
CA ASP A 287 0.09 17.25 -26.02
C ASP A 287 -0.97 18.17 -25.39
N PRO A 288 -1.57 17.81 -24.24
CA PRO A 288 -2.45 18.70 -23.47
C PRO A 288 -1.84 20.07 -23.18
N GLY A 289 -0.52 20.16 -22.95
CA GLY A 289 0.19 21.42 -22.69
C GLY A 289 0.12 22.44 -23.83
N ASN A 290 -0.11 21.97 -25.07
CA ASN A 290 -0.22 22.83 -26.24
C ASN A 290 -1.68 23.08 -26.73
N LYS A 291 -2.70 22.57 -26.02
CA LYS A 291 -4.09 22.69 -26.49
C LYS A 291 -4.78 23.99 -26.08
N ASN A 292 -4.55 24.50 -24.87
CA ASN A 292 -5.26 25.68 -24.35
C ASN A 292 -4.42 26.47 -23.32
N PRO A 293 -3.85 27.63 -23.68
CA PRO A 293 -3.71 28.18 -25.03
C PRO A 293 -2.64 27.43 -25.86
N PRO A 294 -2.68 27.48 -27.20
CA PRO A 294 -1.58 27.03 -28.04
C PRO A 294 -0.31 27.87 -27.81
N GLN A 295 0.85 27.21 -27.63
CA GLN A 295 2.13 27.85 -27.31
C GLN A 295 3.24 27.52 -28.32
N GLY A 296 2.90 26.80 -29.39
CA GLY A 296 3.85 26.28 -30.37
C GLY A 296 4.71 25.14 -29.81
N GLY A 297 4.16 24.35 -28.89
CA GLY A 297 4.80 23.18 -28.28
C GLY A 297 5.98 23.48 -27.37
N ILE A 298 6.14 24.73 -26.91
CA ILE A 298 7.27 25.15 -26.08
C ILE A 298 7.09 24.74 -24.60
N TYR A 299 8.13 24.13 -24.05
CA TYR A 299 8.39 24.11 -22.62
C TYR A 299 9.62 24.98 -22.34
N LYS A 300 9.53 25.83 -21.31
CA LYS A 300 10.58 26.78 -20.92
C LYS A 300 11.18 26.41 -19.58
N ASP A 301 12.45 26.75 -19.41
CA ASP A 301 13.19 26.64 -18.16
C ASP A 301 13.07 25.23 -17.52
N VAL A 302 13.05 24.20 -18.38
CA VAL A 302 12.91 22.81 -17.99
C VAL A 302 14.16 22.37 -17.25
N THR A 303 14.03 22.09 -15.95
CA THR A 303 15.12 21.48 -15.18
C THR A 303 15.39 20.07 -15.67
N LYS A 304 16.66 19.69 -15.72
CA LYS A 304 17.09 18.30 -15.96
C LYS A 304 16.41 17.31 -15.00
N GLY A 305 16.04 16.14 -15.51
CA GLY A 305 15.31 15.10 -14.78
C GLY A 305 13.80 15.33 -14.66
N LYS A 306 13.23 16.34 -15.32
CA LYS A 306 11.78 16.60 -15.32
C LYS A 306 11.02 15.93 -16.47
N MET A 307 11.71 15.60 -17.55
CA MET A 307 11.12 14.93 -18.72
C MET A 307 11.44 13.42 -18.70
N VAL A 308 10.66 12.62 -19.42
CA VAL A 308 10.95 11.19 -19.59
C VAL A 308 12.30 10.99 -20.29
N ALA A 309 13.09 10.01 -19.82
CA ALA A 309 14.50 9.88 -20.19
C ALA A 309 14.78 9.89 -21.71
N PRO A 310 14.02 9.21 -22.60
CA PRO A 310 14.31 9.25 -24.04
C PRO A 310 14.09 10.64 -24.66
N PHE A 311 13.11 11.40 -24.15
CA PHE A 311 12.85 12.78 -24.58
C PHE A 311 13.99 13.71 -24.13
N GLU A 312 14.37 13.63 -22.85
CA GLU A 312 15.41 14.50 -22.29
C GLU A 312 16.78 14.21 -22.92
N GLN A 313 17.16 12.94 -23.07
CA GLN A 313 18.41 12.55 -23.73
C GLN A 313 18.46 13.07 -25.17
N ALA A 314 17.36 12.93 -25.92
CA ALA A 314 17.29 13.44 -27.28
C ALA A 314 17.33 14.97 -27.35
N ALA A 315 16.65 15.68 -26.44
CA ALA A 315 16.69 17.15 -26.39
C ALA A 315 18.08 17.69 -25.98
N LEU A 316 18.71 17.08 -24.99
CA LEU A 316 20.02 17.52 -24.48
C LEU A 316 21.19 17.12 -25.40
N ALA A 317 21.01 16.14 -26.29
CA ALA A 317 21.99 15.81 -27.33
C ALA A 317 22.08 16.86 -28.46
N LEU A 318 21.16 17.83 -28.51
CA LEU A 318 21.09 18.86 -29.56
C LEU A 318 21.85 20.14 -29.21
N GLU A 319 22.18 20.90 -30.24
CA GLU A 319 22.61 22.30 -30.16
C GLU A 319 21.39 23.25 -30.17
N SER A 320 21.56 24.47 -29.64
CA SER A 320 20.49 25.47 -29.59
C SER A 320 19.98 25.81 -30.99
N GLY A 321 18.66 25.72 -31.20
CA GLY A 321 17.99 25.88 -32.48
C GLY A 321 17.86 24.59 -33.31
N GLN A 322 18.57 23.52 -32.96
CA GLN A 322 18.61 22.27 -33.73
C GLN A 322 17.36 21.41 -33.49
N VAL A 323 16.93 20.71 -34.56
CA VAL A 323 15.85 19.71 -34.54
C VAL A 323 16.46 18.30 -34.47
N ALA A 324 15.84 17.40 -33.70
CA ALA A 324 16.24 16.00 -33.62
C ALA A 324 16.31 15.33 -35.01
N PRO A 325 17.35 14.53 -35.30
CA PRO A 325 17.51 13.91 -36.61
C PRO A 325 16.44 12.83 -36.88
N ASN A 326 15.84 12.25 -35.85
CA ASN A 326 14.81 11.21 -35.95
C ASN A 326 13.64 11.53 -35.02
N VAL A 327 12.48 10.93 -35.30
CA VAL A 327 11.35 10.91 -34.37
C VAL A 327 11.76 10.12 -33.12
N VAL A 328 11.49 10.68 -31.94
CA VAL A 328 11.81 10.08 -30.64
C VAL A 328 10.58 9.38 -30.09
N GLU A 329 10.71 8.10 -29.75
CA GLU A 329 9.62 7.31 -29.17
C GLU A 329 9.72 7.34 -27.63
N THR A 330 8.62 7.63 -26.94
CA THR A 330 8.49 7.52 -25.48
C THR A 330 7.25 6.70 -25.13
N ASP A 331 7.01 6.46 -23.84
CA ASP A 331 5.76 5.85 -23.39
C ASP A 331 4.51 6.62 -23.86
N PHE A 332 4.58 7.94 -24.03
CA PHE A 332 3.46 8.79 -24.48
C PHE A 332 3.19 8.73 -25.99
N GLY A 333 4.18 8.33 -26.80
CA GLY A 333 4.08 8.27 -28.25
C GLY A 333 5.30 8.86 -28.97
N TYR A 334 5.04 9.50 -30.11
CA TYR A 334 6.07 9.97 -31.03
C TYR A 334 6.30 11.47 -30.91
N HIS A 335 7.54 11.86 -30.66
CA HIS A 335 7.96 13.24 -30.47
C HIS A 335 8.86 13.70 -31.62
N ILE A 336 8.50 14.82 -32.24
CA ILE A 336 9.44 15.68 -32.96
C ILE A 336 9.97 16.68 -31.93
N ILE A 337 11.29 16.81 -31.78
CA ILE A 337 11.92 17.64 -30.74
C ILE A 337 12.81 18.69 -31.40
N LYS A 338 12.73 19.94 -30.92
CA LYS A 338 13.68 21.02 -31.23
C LYS A 338 14.16 21.64 -29.93
N LEU A 339 15.47 21.71 -29.73
CA LEU A 339 16.05 22.47 -28.63
C LEU A 339 16.06 23.96 -29.01
N GLU A 340 15.57 24.85 -28.15
CA GLU A 340 15.62 26.30 -28.40
C GLU A 340 16.86 26.92 -27.72
N LYS A 341 17.06 26.66 -26.42
CA LYS A 341 18.25 27.12 -25.67
C LYS A 341 18.61 26.16 -24.54
N LYS A 342 19.87 26.21 -24.11
CA LYS A 342 20.35 25.72 -22.80
C LYS A 342 20.82 26.91 -21.97
N GLY A 343 20.75 26.82 -20.65
CA GLY A 343 21.18 27.88 -19.74
C GLY A 343 21.19 27.43 -18.28
N LEU A 344 21.31 28.42 -17.39
CA LEU A 344 21.20 28.25 -15.95
C LEU A 344 20.03 29.07 -15.40
N ASP A 345 19.34 28.56 -14.40
CA ASP A 345 18.31 29.31 -13.66
C ASP A 345 18.93 30.27 -12.63
N SER A 346 18.08 30.97 -11.86
CA SER A 346 18.52 31.88 -10.79
C SER A 346 19.28 31.18 -9.64
N GLU A 347 19.19 29.86 -9.54
CA GLU A 347 19.88 29.03 -8.54
C GLU A 347 21.10 28.30 -9.14
N GLN A 348 21.55 28.70 -10.34
CA GLN A 348 22.68 28.12 -11.09
C GLN A 348 22.47 26.65 -11.50
N LYS A 349 21.22 26.18 -11.67
CA LYS A 349 20.90 24.81 -12.12
C LYS A 349 20.73 24.77 -13.64
N GLU A 350 21.18 23.67 -14.25
CA GLU A 350 20.98 23.40 -15.69
C GLU A 350 19.50 23.38 -16.07
N VAL A 351 19.10 24.29 -16.96
CA VAL A 351 17.77 24.38 -17.56
C VAL A 351 17.84 24.48 -19.08
N TYR A 352 16.75 24.10 -19.75
CA TYR A 352 16.65 24.19 -21.21
C TYR A 352 15.23 24.57 -21.65
N ASP A 353 15.13 25.31 -22.76
CA ASP A 353 13.86 25.47 -23.48
C ASP A 353 13.84 24.49 -24.65
N VAL A 354 12.72 23.80 -24.80
CA VAL A 354 12.52 22.76 -25.82
C VAL A 354 11.13 22.91 -26.43
N ARG A 355 11.03 22.83 -27.75
CA ARG A 355 9.75 22.62 -28.44
C ARG A 355 9.57 21.15 -28.77
N HIS A 356 8.33 20.68 -28.70
CA HIS A 356 7.98 19.39 -29.24
C HIS A 356 6.66 19.39 -30.04
N ILE A 357 6.48 18.35 -30.84
CA ILE A 357 5.20 17.95 -31.41
C ILE A 357 4.98 16.50 -31.00
N LEU A 358 3.94 16.23 -30.21
CA LEU A 358 3.58 14.89 -29.77
C LEU A 358 2.47 14.33 -30.68
N ILE A 359 2.71 13.20 -31.33
CA ILE A 359 1.66 12.32 -31.85
C ILE A 359 1.46 11.20 -30.82
N ALA A 360 0.40 11.32 -30.02
CA ALA A 360 0.18 10.56 -28.81
C ALA A 360 -0.31 9.14 -29.11
N THR A 361 0.36 8.12 -28.56
CA THR A 361 -0.06 6.72 -28.71
C THR A 361 -0.92 6.31 -27.53
N THR A 362 -2.13 6.88 -27.43
CA THR A 362 -3.11 6.55 -26.40
C THR A 362 -4.02 5.38 -26.81
N TYR A 363 -4.50 4.66 -25.80
CA TYR A 363 -5.57 3.68 -25.85
C TYR A 363 -6.66 4.08 -24.86
N LYS A 364 -7.92 3.98 -25.29
CA LYS A 364 -9.08 4.14 -24.42
C LYS A 364 -9.72 2.78 -24.22
N GLU A 365 -9.73 2.30 -22.98
CA GLU A 365 -10.27 1.01 -22.63
C GLU A 365 -11.80 0.98 -22.84
N PRO A 366 -12.37 0.06 -23.64
CA PRO A 366 -13.80 0.09 -24.01
C PRO A 366 -14.77 0.05 -22.82
N GLU A 367 -14.40 -0.63 -21.73
CA GLU A 367 -15.23 -0.73 -20.52
C GLU A 367 -15.15 0.51 -19.61
N ASN A 368 -14.18 1.41 -19.84
CA ASN A 368 -13.96 2.61 -19.04
C ASN A 368 -14.38 3.86 -19.83
N HIS A 369 -15.69 4.03 -20.02
CA HIS A 369 -16.26 5.10 -20.85
C HIS A 369 -15.83 6.52 -20.43
N ASP A 370 -15.70 6.75 -19.11
CA ASP A 370 -15.26 8.02 -18.51
C ASP A 370 -13.74 8.07 -18.28
N GLY A 371 -13.00 7.04 -18.70
CA GLY A 371 -11.57 6.91 -18.53
C GLY A 371 -10.78 7.95 -19.32
N VAL A 372 -9.72 8.47 -18.70
CA VAL A 372 -8.69 9.26 -19.37
C VAL A 372 -7.88 8.34 -20.27
N ASP A 373 -7.68 8.75 -21.52
CA ASP A 373 -6.76 8.13 -22.48
C ASP A 373 -5.39 7.81 -21.85
N ILE A 374 -5.02 6.53 -21.83
CA ILE A 374 -3.77 6.04 -21.23
C ILE A 374 -2.78 5.72 -22.37
N PRO A 375 -1.48 6.03 -22.25
CA PRO A 375 -0.53 5.63 -23.27
C PRO A 375 -0.44 4.10 -23.40
N VAL A 376 -0.39 3.61 -24.65
CA VAL A 376 -0.44 2.18 -25.04
C VAL A 376 0.58 1.34 -24.27
N LYS A 377 1.84 1.78 -24.19
CA LYS A 377 2.89 1.04 -23.45
C LYS A 377 2.58 0.95 -21.95
N SER A 378 2.07 2.03 -21.35
CA SER A 378 1.67 2.05 -19.93
C SER A 378 0.47 1.14 -19.67
N TYR A 379 -0.50 1.08 -20.59
CA TYR A 379 -1.63 0.15 -20.52
C TYR A 379 -1.16 -1.31 -20.58
N VAL A 380 -0.39 -1.66 -21.61
CA VAL A 380 0.15 -3.02 -21.80
C VAL A 380 1.04 -3.44 -20.64
N ARG A 381 1.93 -2.56 -20.15
CA ARG A 381 2.75 -2.81 -18.96
C ARG A 381 1.89 -3.15 -17.75
N SER A 382 0.91 -2.31 -17.42
CA SER A 382 -0.01 -2.53 -16.27
C SER A 382 -0.87 -3.80 -16.40
N LYS A 383 -1.27 -4.15 -17.63
CA LYS A 383 -2.00 -5.39 -17.92
C LYS A 383 -1.12 -6.62 -17.68
N LEU A 384 0.05 -6.67 -18.32
CA LEU A 384 1.02 -7.76 -18.17
C LEU A 384 1.51 -7.89 -16.72
N GLU A 385 1.74 -6.79 -16.01
CA GLU A 385 2.08 -6.79 -14.58
C GLU A 385 0.94 -7.40 -13.75
N THR A 386 -0.33 -7.06 -14.03
CA THR A 386 -1.48 -7.66 -13.34
C THR A 386 -1.61 -9.16 -13.64
N GLU A 387 -1.32 -9.59 -14.87
CA GLU A 387 -1.34 -11.01 -15.27
C GLU A 387 -0.21 -11.80 -14.61
N LYS A 388 1.03 -11.25 -14.56
CA LYS A 388 2.16 -11.82 -13.82
C LYS A 388 1.92 -11.82 -12.30
N GLU A 389 1.43 -10.72 -11.71
CA GLU A 389 1.04 -10.63 -10.28
C GLU A 389 0.08 -11.80 -9.93
N LYS A 390 -0.91 -12.07 -10.80
CA LYS A 390 -1.85 -13.18 -10.62
C LYS A 390 -1.20 -14.55 -10.77
N GLN A 391 -0.41 -14.78 -11.81
CA GLN A 391 0.29 -16.06 -12.02
C GLN A 391 1.18 -16.42 -10.83
N VAL A 392 1.97 -15.45 -10.33
CA VAL A 392 2.80 -15.60 -9.14
C VAL A 392 1.95 -15.92 -7.90
N LEU A 393 0.79 -15.28 -7.73
CA LEU A 393 -0.14 -15.61 -6.64
C LEU A 393 -0.70 -17.04 -6.75
N ASP A 394 -1.16 -17.46 -7.93
CA ASP A 394 -1.71 -18.79 -8.18
C ASP A 394 -0.64 -19.89 -7.91
N GLU A 395 0.62 -19.66 -8.32
CA GLU A 395 1.77 -20.53 -8.01
C GLU A 395 2.08 -20.59 -6.51
N ILE A 396 2.00 -19.46 -5.80
CA ILE A 396 2.21 -19.42 -4.35
C ILE A 396 1.09 -20.20 -3.63
N ILE A 397 -0.17 -20.00 -4.02
CA ILE A 397 -1.33 -20.70 -3.47
C ILE A 397 -1.16 -22.21 -3.62
N ALA A 398 -0.82 -22.67 -4.83
CA ALA A 398 -0.60 -24.08 -5.13
C ALA A 398 0.60 -24.66 -4.33
N SER A 399 1.74 -23.96 -4.31
CA SER A 399 2.97 -24.45 -3.69
C SER A 399 3.01 -24.36 -2.15
N ASN A 400 2.01 -23.72 -1.53
CA ASN A 400 1.87 -23.62 -0.07
C ASN A 400 0.66 -24.40 0.49
N ASN A 401 -0.17 -25.02 -0.38
CA ASN A 401 -1.37 -25.77 0.01
C ASN A 401 -2.33 -24.91 0.85
N ILE A 402 -2.67 -23.72 0.33
CA ILE A 402 -3.50 -22.74 1.04
C ILE A 402 -4.94 -23.24 1.17
N LYS A 403 -5.45 -23.27 2.41
CA LYS A 403 -6.79 -23.76 2.75
C LYS A 403 -7.61 -22.68 3.44
N VAL A 404 -8.65 -22.22 2.74
CA VAL A 404 -9.69 -21.32 3.26
C VAL A 404 -11.04 -21.98 2.98
N PRO A 405 -11.89 -22.22 4.00
CA PRO A 405 -13.19 -22.84 3.83
C PRO A 405 -14.16 -21.85 3.17
N GLU A 406 -15.01 -22.36 2.27
CA GLU A 406 -16.04 -21.57 1.58
C GLU A 406 -17.45 -21.81 2.19
N ASP A 407 -17.58 -22.87 3.00
CA ASP A 407 -18.79 -23.43 3.61
C ASP A 407 -19.05 -22.97 5.06
N PHE A 408 -18.80 -21.70 5.37
CA PHE A 408 -19.09 -21.10 6.68
C PHE A 408 -20.50 -20.49 6.75
N THR A 409 -21.03 -20.39 7.96
CA THR A 409 -22.29 -19.71 8.26
C THR A 409 -22.10 -18.20 8.43
N VAL A 410 -23.09 -17.42 7.96
CA VAL A 410 -23.15 -15.97 8.19
C VAL A 410 -24.36 -15.67 9.09
N PRO A 411 -24.19 -15.04 10.27
CA PRO A 411 -25.29 -14.75 11.17
C PRO A 411 -26.35 -13.85 10.54
N LYS A 412 -27.63 -14.19 10.71
CA LYS A 412 -28.73 -13.31 10.31
C LYS A 412 -28.78 -12.08 11.22
N VAL A 413 -28.43 -10.92 10.68
CA VAL A 413 -28.56 -9.62 11.36
C VAL A 413 -30.01 -9.15 11.26
N ALA A 414 -30.69 -9.00 12.39
CA ALA A 414 -32.06 -8.51 12.43
C ALA A 414 -32.13 -7.00 12.18
N ASP A 415 -33.09 -6.56 11.36
CA ASP A 415 -33.29 -5.14 11.00
C ASP A 415 -33.56 -4.21 12.20
N ALA A 416 -33.90 -4.76 13.37
CA ALA A 416 -34.14 -4.00 14.59
C ALA A 416 -32.89 -3.30 15.18
N LYS A 417 -31.67 -3.62 14.74
CA LYS A 417 -30.46 -2.85 15.11
C LYS A 417 -30.25 -1.58 14.27
N VAL A 418 -31.05 -1.37 13.22
CA VAL A 418 -30.91 -0.25 12.26
C VAL A 418 -31.57 1.04 12.77
N THR A 419 -31.30 1.45 14.01
CA THR A 419 -31.80 2.73 14.56
C THR A 419 -30.76 3.51 15.35
N LYS A 420 -29.96 4.30 14.64
CA LYS A 420 -29.88 5.78 14.81
C LYS A 420 -28.86 6.36 13.82
N LYS A 421 -29.34 6.98 12.73
CA LYS A 421 -28.54 8.00 12.02
C LYS A 421 -28.12 9.05 13.06
N PRO A 422 -26.84 9.45 13.13
CA PRO A 422 -26.47 10.65 13.88
C PRO A 422 -27.30 11.83 13.36
N PRO A 423 -27.82 12.71 14.23
CA PRO A 423 -28.59 13.85 13.76
C PRO A 423 -27.72 14.71 12.85
N LEU A 424 -28.24 15.01 11.65
CA LEU A 424 -27.57 15.89 10.69
C LEU A 424 -27.16 17.18 11.40
N ARG A 425 -25.84 17.39 11.52
CA ARG A 425 -25.24 18.55 12.19
C ARG A 425 -25.70 19.80 11.43
N LYS A 426 -26.70 20.50 11.97
CA LYS A 426 -27.30 21.70 11.34
C LYS A 426 -26.15 22.65 10.96
N LYS A 427 -26.07 23.01 9.67
CA LYS A 427 -25.05 23.95 9.17
C LYS A 427 -25.13 25.23 10.02
N ARG A 428 -24.04 25.59 10.70
CA ARG A 428 -23.93 26.91 11.34
C ARG A 428 -24.09 27.97 10.25
N PRO A 429 -24.95 28.99 10.41
CA PRO A 429 -25.02 30.07 9.45
C PRO A 429 -23.69 30.82 9.44
N VAL A 430 -23.14 31.05 8.25
CA VAL A 430 -21.94 31.87 8.08
C VAL A 430 -22.31 33.30 8.45
N LYS A 431 -21.75 33.82 9.55
CA LYS A 431 -21.78 35.25 9.81
C LYS A 431 -20.96 35.92 8.69
N LYS A 432 -21.63 36.64 7.79
CA LYS A 432 -20.96 37.66 6.97
C LYS A 432 -20.49 38.76 7.92
N SER A 433 -19.17 38.90 8.07
CA SER A 433 -18.59 40.16 8.55
C SER A 433 -18.91 41.25 7.53
N ARG A 434 -19.42 42.38 8.03
CA ARG A 434 -19.31 43.68 7.36
C ARG A 434 -18.00 44.32 7.81
#